data_AF-A0A2V9X120-F1
#
_entry.id   AF-A0A2V9X120-F1
#
_cell.length_a   1.000
_cell.length_b   1.000
_cell.length_c   1.000
_cell.angle_alpha   90.00
_cell.angle_beta   90.00
_cell.angle_gamma   90.00
#
_symmetry.space_group_name_H-M   'P 1'
#
loop_
_entity.id
_entity.type
_entity.pdbx_description
1 polymer ?
#
loop_
_entity_poly.entity_id
_entity_poly.type
_entity_poly.pdbx_seq_one_letter_code
_entity_poly.pdbx_strand_id
1 'polypeptide(L)'
;MAASAAAIRGMVPAARPKTLWTGTPEIYFTKAIDNSRLVKVEDPRRNREMKQFCTALVCLFLLVFTYAWQHFKAIEYGYQIESAKREISGLSEMNRALRLEHASLRDPERIDVIARRIGLVPPEPGQVIRIDSATADPSEPVVASAAPVRVMAGQ
;
A
#
# COMPACT_ATOMS: atom_id res chain seq x y z
N MET A 1 18.17 74.72 -29.94
CA MET A 1 18.17 74.21 -28.55
C MET A 1 18.92 72.87 -28.56
N ALA A 2 20.24 72.82 -28.75
CA ALA A 2 21.32 73.24 -27.86
C ALA A 2 21.39 72.40 -26.56
N ALA A 3 22.61 71.91 -26.28
CA ALA A 3 23.13 71.26 -25.06
C ALA A 3 22.80 69.76 -24.90
N SER A 4 23.71 68.86 -24.52
CA SER A 4 24.97 69.03 -23.79
C SER A 4 25.88 67.81 -24.00
N ALA A 5 27.11 68.06 -24.44
CA ALA A 5 28.20 67.10 -24.47
C ALA A 5 28.87 67.01 -23.10
N ALA A 6 28.91 65.81 -22.51
CA ALA A 6 29.71 65.53 -21.32
C ALA A 6 31.05 64.93 -21.77
N ALA A 7 32.07 65.79 -21.85
CA ALA A 7 33.44 65.42 -22.12
C ALA A 7 34.08 64.81 -20.86
N ILE A 8 34.39 63.51 -20.89
CA ILE A 8 35.26 62.90 -19.89
C ILE A 8 36.70 63.01 -20.40
N ARG A 9 37.41 63.91 -19.73
CA ARG A 9 38.84 64.25 -19.82
C ARG A 9 39.71 62.99 -19.95
N GLY A 10 40.36 62.83 -21.10
CA GLY A 10 41.43 61.86 -21.30
C GLY A 10 42.62 62.20 -20.41
N MET A 11 42.95 61.29 -19.49
CA MET A 11 44.13 61.38 -18.63
C MET A 11 45.35 61.00 -19.47
N VAL A 12 46.26 61.95 -19.69
CA VAL A 12 47.55 61.71 -20.35
C VAL A 12 48.44 60.91 -19.40
N PRO A 13 48.92 59.70 -19.75
CA PRO A 13 49.90 59.02 -18.93
C PRO A 13 51.27 59.69 -19.11
N ALA A 14 51.83 60.14 -17.99
CA ALA A 14 53.18 60.70 -17.90
C ALA A 14 54.23 59.69 -18.41
N ALA A 15 55.07 60.14 -19.34
CA ALA A 15 56.19 59.36 -19.85
C ALA A 15 57.20 59.08 -18.72
N ARG A 16 57.34 57.81 -18.33
CA ARG A 16 58.33 57.33 -17.36
C ARG A 16 59.72 57.22 -18.03
N PRO A 17 60.82 57.56 -17.33
CA PRO A 17 62.17 57.40 -17.86
C PRO A 17 62.49 55.92 -18.08
N LYS A 18 63.10 55.62 -19.24
CA LYS A 18 63.43 54.27 -19.70
C LYS A 18 64.50 53.64 -18.82
N THR A 19 64.10 52.76 -17.91
CA THR A 19 65.01 51.83 -17.24
C THR A 19 65.51 50.81 -18.27
N LEU A 20 66.82 50.83 -18.51
CA LEU A 20 67.56 49.88 -19.33
C LEU A 20 67.56 48.48 -18.69
N TRP A 21 66.47 47.74 -18.86
CA TRP A 21 66.47 46.29 -18.76
C TRP A 21 65.31 45.76 -19.60
N THR A 22 65.63 45.29 -20.80
CA THR A 22 64.66 44.61 -21.67
C THR A 22 64.51 43.18 -21.18
N GLY A 23 63.74 42.99 -20.11
CA GLY A 23 63.12 41.70 -19.85
C GLY A 23 62.35 41.26 -21.09
N THR A 24 62.40 39.96 -21.40
CA THR A 24 61.75 39.37 -22.58
C THR A 24 60.34 39.92 -22.76
N PRO A 25 60.00 40.49 -23.93
CA PRO A 25 58.65 40.97 -24.18
C PRO A 25 57.70 39.80 -24.02
N GLU A 26 56.73 39.92 -23.12
CA GLU A 26 55.70 38.92 -22.92
C GLU A 26 54.76 38.97 -24.14
N ILE A 27 55.07 38.17 -25.15
CA ILE A 27 54.30 38.10 -26.38
C ILE A 27 53.08 37.21 -26.12
N TYR A 28 51.93 37.83 -25.90
CA TYR A 28 50.66 37.11 -25.85
C TYR A 28 50.28 36.68 -27.28
N PHE A 29 50.61 35.44 -27.64
CA PHE A 29 50.09 34.83 -28.86
C PHE A 29 48.62 34.46 -28.63
N THR A 30 47.70 35.23 -29.22
CA THR A 30 46.28 34.84 -29.35
C THR A 30 46.16 33.75 -30.41
N LYS A 31 46.69 32.56 -30.12
CA LYS A 31 46.51 31.39 -30.97
C LYS A 31 45.04 30.98 -30.89
N ALA A 32 44.26 31.33 -31.90
CA ALA A 32 42.91 30.82 -32.05
C ALA A 32 43.00 29.29 -32.23
N ILE A 33 42.72 28.54 -31.16
CA ILE A 33 42.68 27.09 -31.21
C ILE A 33 41.39 26.72 -31.95
N ASP A 34 41.53 26.41 -33.24
CA ASP A 34 40.42 25.88 -34.03
C ASP A 34 40.18 24.41 -33.67
N ASN A 35 39.18 24.19 -32.82
CA ASN A 35 38.73 22.86 -32.41
C ASN A 35 37.74 22.22 -33.40
N SER A 36 37.50 22.82 -34.57
CA SER A 36 36.52 22.32 -35.55
C SER A 36 36.80 20.91 -36.06
N ARG A 37 38.06 20.44 -35.94
CA ARG A 37 38.49 19.10 -36.39
C ARG A 37 38.75 18.11 -35.26
N LEU A 38 38.48 18.45 -34.01
CA LEU A 38 38.59 17.49 -32.91
C LEU A 38 37.44 16.47 -33.01
N VAL A 39 37.74 15.33 -33.60
CA VAL A 39 36.86 14.16 -33.56
C VAL A 39 37.20 13.37 -32.30
N LYS A 40 36.20 13.13 -31.46
CA LYS A 40 36.35 12.25 -30.28
C LYS A 40 36.65 10.83 -30.77
N VAL A 41 37.91 10.42 -30.67
CA VAL A 41 38.30 9.03 -30.92
C VAL A 41 37.78 8.20 -29.75
N GLU A 42 36.87 7.27 -30.03
CA GLU A 42 36.35 6.36 -29.03
C GLU A 42 37.32 5.21 -28.80
N ASP A 43 37.91 5.15 -27.61
CA ASP A 43 38.69 3.99 -27.17
C ASP A 43 37.73 2.83 -26.87
N PRO A 44 37.76 1.72 -27.62
CA PRO A 44 36.81 0.63 -27.45
C PRO A 44 36.93 -0.06 -26.09
N ARG A 45 38.08 0.05 -25.41
CA ARG A 45 38.28 -0.45 -24.04
C ARG A 45 37.51 0.38 -23.01
N ARG A 46 37.61 1.72 -23.07
CA ARG A 46 36.91 2.64 -22.16
C ARG A 46 35.39 2.55 -22.32
N ASN A 47 34.90 2.36 -23.54
CA ASN A 47 33.47 2.13 -23.79
C ASN A 47 32.96 0.81 -23.16
N ARG A 48 33.79 -0.24 -23.09
CA ARG A 48 33.43 -1.50 -22.43
C ARG A 48 33.38 -1.35 -20.91
N GLU A 49 34.38 -0.68 -20.33
CA GLU A 49 34.40 -0.39 -18.89
C GLU A 49 33.20 0.45 -18.47
N MET A 50 32.89 1.53 -19.19
CA MET A 50 31.70 2.36 -18.93
C MET A 50 30.41 1.54 -19.02
N LYS A 51 30.28 0.65 -20.01
CA LYS A 51 29.12 -0.26 -20.11
C LYS A 51 29.05 -1.20 -18.90
N GLN A 52 30.16 -1.78 -18.46
CA GLN A 52 30.20 -2.64 -17.28
C GLN A 52 29.79 -1.89 -16.02
N PHE A 53 30.29 -0.68 -15.81
CA PHE A 53 29.88 0.17 -14.69
C PHE A 53 28.39 0.53 -14.74
N CYS A 54 27.87 0.94 -15.90
CA CYS A 54 26.44 1.21 -16.07
C CYS A 54 25.60 -0.05 -15.79
N THR A 55 26.02 -1.20 -16.30
CA THR A 55 25.31 -2.46 -16.08
C THR A 55 25.29 -2.83 -14.61
N ALA A 56 26.43 -2.71 -13.91
CA ALA A 56 26.53 -2.93 -12.48
C ALA A 56 25.62 -1.97 -11.68
N LEU A 57 25.59 -0.68 -12.06
CA LEU A 57 24.74 0.32 -11.43
C LEU A 57 23.25 0.00 -11.60
N VAL A 58 22.84 -0.39 -12.81
CA VAL A 58 21.46 -0.80 -13.11
C VAL A 58 21.09 -2.06 -12.33
N CYS A 59 21.98 -3.06 -12.27
CA CYS A 59 21.76 -4.25 -11.45
C CYS A 59 21.56 -3.91 -9.97
N LEU A 60 22.43 -3.05 -9.41
CA LEU A 60 22.31 -2.60 -8.03
C LEU A 60 20.98 -1.85 -7.79
N PHE A 61 20.62 -0.96 -8.71
CA PHE A 61 19.35 -0.22 -8.63
C PHE A 61 18.14 -1.15 -8.64
N LEU A 62 18.12 -2.16 -9.53
CA LEU A 62 17.04 -3.14 -9.59
C LEU A 62 16.95 -3.98 -8.30
N LEU A 63 18.08 -4.38 -7.71
CA LEU A 63 18.09 -5.10 -6.44
C LEU A 63 17.51 -4.27 -5.30
N VAL A 64 17.91 -3.00 -5.17
CA VAL A 64 17.38 -2.11 -4.14
C VAL A 64 15.91 -1.81 -4.37
N PHE A 65 15.51 -1.57 -5.62
CA PHE A 65 14.13 -1.27 -5.98
C PHE A 65 13.20 -2.47 -5.72
N THR A 66 13.63 -3.68 -6.10
CA THR A 66 12.85 -4.91 -5.84
C THR A 66 12.74 -5.20 -4.35
N TYR A 67 13.81 -5.01 -3.57
CA TYR A 67 13.77 -5.12 -2.12
C TYR A 67 12.79 -4.12 -1.49
N ALA A 68 12.88 -2.84 -1.89
CA ALA A 68 11.97 -1.80 -1.41
C ALA A 68 10.52 -2.13 -1.79
N TRP A 69 10.26 -2.54 -3.04
CA TRP A 69 8.94 -2.95 -3.51
C TRP A 69 8.38 -4.12 -2.70
N GLN A 70 9.18 -5.15 -2.43
CA GLN A 70 8.79 -6.28 -1.58
C GLN A 70 8.47 -5.83 -0.16
N HIS A 71 9.29 -4.96 0.42
CA HIS A 71 9.07 -4.41 1.75
C HIS A 71 7.77 -3.59 1.83
N PHE A 72 7.49 -2.74 0.84
CA PHE A 72 6.22 -2.02 0.74
C PHE A 72 5.02 -2.97 0.62
N LYS A 73 5.14 -4.02 -0.20
CA LYS A 73 4.09 -5.04 -0.33
C LYS A 73 3.86 -5.81 0.97
N ALA A 74 4.93 -6.15 1.69
CA ALA A 74 4.82 -6.79 3.00
C ALA A 74 4.08 -5.91 4.02
N ILE A 75 4.31 -4.60 4.00
CA ILE A 75 3.57 -3.64 4.84
C ILE A 75 2.08 -3.62 4.47
N GLU A 76 1.76 -3.54 3.17
CA GLU A 76 0.37 -3.55 2.68
C GLU A 76 -0.37 -4.84 3.08
N TYR A 77 0.27 -6.00 2.92
CA TYR A 77 -0.30 -7.28 3.36
C TYR A 77 -0.45 -7.36 4.89
N GLY A 78 0.49 -6.78 5.66
CA GLY A 78 0.38 -6.71 7.11
C GLY A 78 -0.89 -5.99 7.57
N TYR A 79 -1.23 -4.86 6.94
CA TYR A 79 -2.46 -4.14 7.23
C TYR A 79 -3.72 -4.90 6.80
N GLN A 80 -3.72 -5.52 5.63
CA GLN A 80 -4.85 -6.33 5.18
C GLN A 80 -5.13 -7.49 6.13
N ILE A 81 -4.08 -8.18 6.58
CA ILE A 81 -4.20 -9.28 7.56
C ILE A 81 -4.76 -8.76 8.89
N GLU A 82 -4.25 -7.63 9.39
CA GLU A 82 -4.72 -7.05 10.64
C GLU A 82 -6.20 -6.62 10.54
N SER A 83 -6.62 -6.05 9.40
CA SER A 83 -8.02 -5.66 9.17
C SER A 83 -8.95 -6.87 9.11
N ALA A 84 -8.57 -7.93 8.38
CA ALA A 84 -9.34 -9.17 8.29
C ALA A 84 -9.43 -9.89 9.64
N LYS A 85 -8.35 -9.86 10.43
CA LYS A 85 -8.32 -10.42 11.78
C LYS A 85 -9.28 -9.70 12.72
N ARG A 86 -9.38 -8.37 12.62
CA ARG A 86 -10.34 -7.56 13.39
C ARG A 86 -11.79 -7.88 13.03
N GLU A 87 -12.07 -8.10 11.75
CA GLU A 87 -13.40 -8.50 11.29
C GLU A 87 -13.79 -9.87 11.86
N ILE A 88 -12.89 -10.86 11.77
CA ILE A 88 -13.12 -12.19 12.35
C ILE A 88 -13.35 -12.09 13.86
N SER A 89 -12.56 -11.31 14.60
CA SER A 89 -12.76 -11.15 16.04
C SER A 89 -14.11 -10.51 16.35
N GLY A 90 -14.51 -9.47 15.62
CA GLY A 90 -15.81 -8.82 15.80
C GLY A 90 -16.99 -9.76 15.51
N LEU A 91 -16.90 -10.52 14.42
CA LEU A 91 -17.91 -11.54 14.10
C LEU A 91 -17.97 -12.66 15.16
N SER A 92 -16.81 -13.05 15.71
CA SER A 92 -16.74 -14.09 16.75
C SER A 92 -17.38 -13.63 18.06
N GLU A 93 -17.16 -12.37 18.45
CA GLU A 93 -17.77 -11.75 19.63
C GLU A 93 -19.29 -11.64 19.45
N MET A 94 -19.74 -11.18 18.28
CA MET A 94 -21.16 -11.08 17.97
C MET A 94 -21.84 -12.46 17.94
N ASN A 95 -21.18 -13.48 17.38
CA ASN A 95 -21.69 -14.84 17.43
C ASN A 95 -21.80 -15.35 18.87
N ARG A 96 -20.82 -15.05 19.71
CA ARG A 96 -20.86 -15.43 21.14
C ARG A 96 -21.99 -14.72 21.88
N ALA A 97 -22.19 -13.43 21.63
CA ALA A 97 -23.31 -12.68 22.20
C ALA A 97 -24.66 -13.27 21.77
N LEU A 98 -24.86 -13.52 20.47
CA LEU A 98 -26.07 -14.14 19.93
C LEU A 98 -26.33 -15.53 20.52
N ARG A 99 -25.30 -16.35 20.73
CA ARG A 99 -25.46 -17.66 21.37
C ARG A 99 -25.89 -17.54 22.83
N LEU A 100 -25.37 -16.56 23.56
CA LEU A 100 -25.78 -16.30 24.94
C LEU A 100 -27.22 -15.79 25.01
N GLU A 101 -27.61 -14.87 24.12
CA GLU A 101 -29.00 -14.43 24.00
C GLU A 101 -29.92 -15.60 23.66
N HIS A 102 -29.55 -16.43 22.68
CA HIS A 102 -30.34 -17.60 22.33
C HIS A 102 -30.47 -18.59 23.50
N ALA A 103 -29.40 -18.81 24.26
CA ALA A 103 -29.44 -19.66 25.45
C ALA A 103 -30.37 -19.08 26.53
N SER A 104 -30.29 -17.76 26.77
CA SER A 104 -31.18 -17.06 27.70
C SER A 104 -32.64 -17.07 27.26
N LEU A 105 -32.91 -16.93 25.96
CA LEU A 105 -34.27 -17.03 25.41
C LEU A 105 -34.85 -18.45 25.52
N ARG A 106 -33.99 -19.47 25.42
CA ARG A 106 -34.36 -20.89 25.58
C ARG A 106 -34.48 -21.35 27.02
N ASP A 107 -34.09 -20.52 27.99
CA ASP A 107 -34.10 -20.88 29.39
C ASP A 107 -35.54 -21.23 29.85
N PRO A 108 -35.80 -22.50 30.22
CA PRO A 108 -37.14 -22.94 30.59
C PRO A 108 -37.69 -22.21 31.82
N GLU A 109 -36.83 -21.78 32.75
CA GLU A 109 -37.24 -21.01 33.93
C GLU A 109 -37.80 -19.65 33.51
N ARG A 110 -37.09 -18.96 32.59
CA ARG A 110 -37.55 -17.68 32.02
C ARG A 110 -38.86 -17.84 31.25
N ILE A 111 -39.01 -18.92 30.48
CA ILE A 111 -40.23 -19.23 29.73
C ILE A 111 -41.40 -19.46 30.69
N ASP A 112 -41.20 -20.23 31.76
CA ASP A 112 -42.24 -20.55 32.75
C ASP A 112 -42.71 -19.30 33.51
N VAL A 113 -41.78 -18.42 33.92
CA VAL A 113 -42.13 -17.13 34.55
C VAL A 113 -42.97 -16.26 33.62
N ILE A 114 -42.59 -16.17 32.33
CA ILE A 114 -43.36 -15.41 31.33
C ILE A 114 -44.73 -16.06 31.12
N ALA A 115 -44.79 -17.39 30.96
CA ALA A 115 -46.01 -18.16 30.75
C ALA A 115 -47.03 -17.91 31.88
N ARG A 116 -46.60 -17.98 33.14
CA ARG A 116 -47.45 -17.69 34.30
C ARG A 116 -47.94 -16.25 34.31
N ARG A 117 -47.10 -15.28 33.91
CA ARG A 117 -47.48 -13.86 33.84
C ARG A 117 -48.57 -13.59 32.78
N ILE A 118 -48.58 -14.34 31.68
CA ILE A 118 -49.61 -14.24 30.64
C ILE A 118 -50.80 -15.19 30.86
N GLY A 119 -50.89 -15.82 32.05
CA GLY A 119 -52.02 -16.67 32.44
C GLY A 119 -51.99 -18.08 31.86
N LEU A 120 -50.87 -18.52 31.28
CA LEU A 120 -50.69 -19.91 30.87
C LEU A 120 -50.40 -20.78 32.10
N VAL A 121 -50.99 -21.97 32.15
CA VAL A 121 -50.86 -22.95 33.23
C VAL A 121 -50.35 -24.26 32.63
N PRO A 122 -49.44 -24.98 33.31
CA PRO A 122 -49.01 -26.30 32.85
C PRO A 122 -50.23 -27.24 32.70
N PRO A 123 -50.31 -28.01 31.60
CA PRO A 123 -51.45 -28.88 31.34
C PRO A 123 -51.52 -30.03 32.35
N GLU A 124 -52.73 -30.45 32.71
CA GLU A 124 -52.93 -31.60 33.60
C GLU A 124 -52.58 -32.93 32.89
N PRO A 125 -52.17 -33.98 33.64
CA PRO A 125 -51.89 -35.29 33.08
C PRO A 125 -53.10 -35.83 32.30
N GLY A 126 -52.98 -35.96 30.98
CA GLY A 126 -54.06 -36.45 30.10
C GLY A 126 -54.70 -35.40 29.18
N GLN A 127 -54.40 -34.10 29.38
CA GLN A 127 -54.95 -33.01 28.57
C GLN A 127 -54.15 -32.73 27.27
N VAL A 128 -52.99 -33.38 27.11
CA VAL A 128 -52.11 -33.23 25.94
C VAL A 128 -52.40 -34.33 24.93
N ILE A 129 -53.21 -34.01 23.91
CA ILE A 129 -53.44 -34.89 22.77
C ILE A 129 -52.33 -34.62 21.75
N ARG A 130 -51.38 -35.56 21.63
CA ARG A 130 -50.40 -35.53 20.53
C ARG A 130 -51.14 -35.99 19.28
N ILE A 131 -51.33 -35.07 18.34
CA ILE A 131 -51.77 -35.44 16.99
C ILE A 131 -50.52 -36.00 16.31
N ASP A 132 -50.36 -37.34 16.35
CA ASP A 132 -49.36 -38.01 15.54
C ASP A 132 -49.70 -37.74 14.07
N SER A 133 -48.84 -36.98 13.41
CA SER A 133 -48.86 -36.75 11.96
C SER A 133 -48.55 -38.02 11.15
N ALA A 134 -48.49 -39.19 11.81
CA ALA A 134 -48.38 -40.50 11.18
C ALA A 134 -49.73 -41.06 10.69
N THR A 135 -50.86 -40.42 11.01
CA THR A 135 -52.15 -40.70 10.35
C THR A 135 -52.39 -39.75 9.18
N ALA A 136 -51.33 -39.34 8.49
CA ALA A 136 -51.44 -38.93 7.10
C ALA A 136 -51.40 -40.22 6.27
N ASP A 137 -52.44 -40.48 5.48
CA ASP A 137 -52.52 -41.63 4.61
C ASP A 137 -51.20 -41.79 3.82
N PRO A 138 -50.66 -43.02 3.67
CA PRO A 138 -49.38 -43.27 2.97
C PRO A 138 -49.40 -42.92 1.47
N SER A 139 -50.47 -42.29 0.97
CA SER A 139 -50.69 -41.94 -0.43
C SER A 139 -50.64 -40.43 -0.71
N GLU A 140 -50.47 -39.55 0.29
CA GLU A 140 -50.31 -38.13 0.03
C GLU A 140 -48.83 -37.75 -0.27
N PRO A 141 -48.56 -37.07 -1.39
CA PRO A 141 -47.21 -36.64 -1.73
C PRO A 141 -46.76 -35.55 -0.76
N VAL A 142 -45.79 -35.90 0.10
CA VAL A 142 -45.16 -35.01 1.07
C VAL A 142 -44.40 -33.90 0.33
N VAL A 143 -44.99 -32.69 0.30
CA VAL A 143 -44.44 -31.50 -0.37
C VAL A 143 -43.38 -30.76 0.44
N ALA A 144 -43.23 -31.04 1.74
CA ALA A 144 -42.12 -30.52 2.54
C ALA A 144 -41.88 -31.37 3.79
N SER A 145 -40.66 -31.89 3.94
CA SER A 145 -40.17 -32.52 5.17
C SER A 145 -38.99 -31.73 5.72
N ALA A 146 -39.13 -31.19 6.93
CA ALA A 146 -38.07 -30.48 7.64
C ALA A 146 -37.28 -31.48 8.50
N ALA A 147 -36.49 -32.34 7.88
CA ALA A 147 -35.49 -33.12 8.59
C ALA A 147 -34.38 -32.17 9.11
N PRO A 148 -34.01 -32.21 10.41
CA PRO A 148 -32.91 -31.40 10.91
C PRO A 148 -31.60 -31.90 10.28
N VAL A 149 -30.98 -31.07 9.45
CA VAL A 149 -29.67 -31.33 8.84
C VAL A 149 -28.62 -31.43 9.96
N ARG A 150 -28.24 -32.66 10.32
CA ARG A 150 -27.08 -32.92 11.17
C ARG A 150 -25.81 -32.67 10.36
N VAL A 151 -25.16 -31.54 10.60
CA VAL A 151 -23.82 -31.26 10.09
C VAL A 151 -22.84 -32.08 10.93
N MET A 152 -22.25 -33.12 10.34
CA MET A 152 -21.14 -33.84 10.95
C MET A 152 -19.87 -32.99 10.83
N ALA A 153 -19.29 -32.60 11.96
CA ALA A 153 -17.99 -31.95 11.99
C ALA A 153 -16.92 -32.97 11.55
N GLY A 154 -16.18 -32.63 10.49
CA GLY A 154 -15.05 -33.41 9.99
C GLY A 154 -13.89 -33.43 10.99
N GLN A 155 -13.23 -34.59 11.04
CA GLN A 155 -12.00 -34.90 11.79
C GLN A 155 -10.84 -33.96 11.46
#